data_AF-Q64BZ7-F1
#
_entry.id   AF-Q64BZ7-F1
#
_cell.length_a   1.000
_cell.length_b   1.000
_cell.length_c   1.000
_cell.angle_alpha   90.00
_cell.angle_beta   90.00
_cell.angle_gamma   90.00
#
_symmetry.space_group_name_H-M   'P 1'
#
loop_
_entity.id
_entity.type
_entity.pdbx_description
1 polymer ?
#
loop_
_entity_poly.entity_id
_entity_poly.type
_entity_poly.pdbx_seq_one_letter_code
_entity_poly.pdbx_strand_id
1 'polypeptide(L)'
;MRLSRARYIAGNAMSTIRSRMASQTCSHQTSASNMDQPKQSSQQIVLNRTRFNSIEFETKHVELVLPRGRNVKFPIEISNYGAPTQINLTASNEIEDCVRFMHNDFAAVGKTVVDAIVHIRTQRHGSIAVTAGYGANTDGFNIDLIAEPYQEIDTDPGLAVPGERALGYREVSHLSTHPAVKVVAALAFILVILKLFTDMVPGYVGIVSAILLLVILIMYKLFTTSSQ
;
A
#
# COMPACT_ATOMS: atom_id res chain seq x y z
N MET A 1 57.72 25.10 -50.07
CA MET A 1 59.11 25.58 -49.89
C MET A 1 59.08 26.74 -48.89
N ARG A 2 59.84 26.71 -47.78
CA ARG A 2 59.74 27.62 -46.59
C ARG A 2 58.39 27.48 -45.84
N LEU A 3 58.24 27.24 -44.53
CA LEU A 3 59.13 27.09 -43.34
C LEU A 3 59.43 28.38 -42.54
N SER A 4 58.68 28.59 -41.44
CA SER A 4 58.98 29.29 -40.16
C SER A 4 57.81 29.01 -39.18
N ARG A 5 57.93 28.73 -37.86
CA ARG A 5 58.67 29.32 -36.70
C ARG A 5 58.21 30.75 -36.36
N ALA A 6 57.97 31.20 -35.12
CA ALA A 6 57.78 30.61 -33.77
C ALA A 6 56.96 31.64 -32.91
N ARG A 7 56.83 31.73 -31.57
CA ARG A 7 57.38 31.15 -30.31
C ARG A 7 56.29 31.40 -29.21
N TYR A 8 55.88 30.47 -28.34
CA TYR A 8 56.47 30.03 -27.05
C TYR A 8 56.55 31.08 -25.91
N ILE A 9 55.89 30.80 -24.77
CA ILE A 9 56.03 31.26 -23.35
C ILE A 9 54.68 30.95 -22.66
N ALA A 10 54.46 30.21 -21.55
CA ALA A 10 55.27 29.63 -20.45
C ALA A 10 55.25 30.39 -19.10
N GLY A 11 54.48 29.87 -18.14
CA GLY A 11 54.48 30.15 -16.69
C GLY A 11 53.44 29.23 -16.02
N ASN A 12 53.70 28.41 -14.99
CA ASN A 12 54.32 28.60 -13.67
C ASN A 12 53.56 29.59 -12.74
N ALA A 13 53.21 29.26 -11.49
CA ALA A 13 53.24 27.94 -10.80
C ALA A 13 52.36 27.89 -9.52
N MET A 14 51.89 26.69 -9.16
CA MET A 14 51.97 26.05 -7.82
C MET A 14 51.72 26.87 -6.53
N SER A 15 50.63 26.59 -5.78
CA SER A 15 50.53 26.89 -4.32
C SER A 15 49.48 26.07 -3.51
N THR A 16 49.84 24.84 -3.19
CA THR A 16 49.80 24.16 -1.87
C THR A 16 48.88 24.67 -0.71
N ILE A 17 47.78 23.92 -0.46
CA ILE A 17 47.32 23.35 0.85
C ILE A 17 46.72 24.24 2.00
N ARG A 18 45.66 23.67 2.64
CA ARG A 18 45.04 23.92 3.97
C ARG A 18 44.18 25.18 4.21
N SER A 19 42.89 24.93 4.40
CA SER A 19 42.30 25.01 5.75
C SER A 19 41.23 23.92 5.96
N ARG A 20 41.19 23.31 7.16
CA ARG A 20 40.11 22.44 7.63
C ARG A 20 39.54 23.08 8.90
N MET A 21 38.31 23.60 8.85
CA MET A 21 37.43 23.74 10.02
C MET A 21 36.00 24.01 9.56
N ALA A 22 35.13 23.01 9.73
CA ALA A 22 33.69 23.13 9.60
C ALA A 22 33.07 22.23 10.70
N SER A 23 32.06 22.74 11.40
CA SER A 23 31.57 22.18 12.67
C SER A 23 31.14 20.71 12.57
N GLN A 24 31.71 19.85 13.42
CA GLN A 24 31.06 18.60 13.81
C GLN A 24 30.03 18.88 14.90
N THR A 25 28.83 19.31 14.50
CA THR A 25 27.69 19.42 15.42
C THR A 25 26.99 18.06 15.48
N CYS A 26 27.32 17.25 16.50
CA CYS A 26 26.78 15.88 16.61
C CYS A 26 25.32 15.90 17.13
N SER A 27 24.35 15.96 16.22
CA SER A 27 22.94 15.76 16.54
C SER A 27 22.61 14.27 16.62
N HIS A 28 22.50 13.73 17.83
CA HIS A 28 21.83 12.44 18.05
C HIS A 28 20.39 12.53 17.53
N GLN A 29 20.06 11.75 16.50
CA GLN A 29 18.68 11.58 16.05
C GLN A 29 18.35 10.08 16.08
N THR A 30 17.77 9.66 17.20
CA THR A 30 17.30 8.29 17.41
C THR A 30 16.18 8.00 16.42
N SER A 31 16.49 7.27 15.35
CA SER A 31 15.49 6.76 14.42
C SER A 31 14.66 5.66 15.10
N ALA A 32 13.61 6.07 15.81
CA ALA A 32 12.51 5.19 16.13
C ALA A 32 11.96 4.58 14.84
N SER A 33 11.60 3.30 14.87
CA SER A 33 11.13 2.56 13.71
C SER A 33 9.74 3.04 13.28
N ASN A 34 9.71 4.07 12.42
CA ASN A 34 8.50 4.56 11.80
C ASN A 34 8.07 3.55 10.72
N MET A 35 7.37 2.49 11.13
CA MET A 35 6.93 1.39 10.27
C MET A 35 5.64 1.75 9.49
N ASP A 36 5.65 2.97 8.94
CA ASP A 36 4.69 3.56 8.01
C ASP A 36 5.47 3.99 6.77
N GLN A 37 5.86 3.02 5.94
CA GLN A 37 6.42 3.31 4.61
C GLN A 37 5.29 3.60 3.60
N PRO A 38 5.57 4.36 2.52
CA PRO A 38 4.55 5.12 1.84
C PRO A 38 3.58 4.27 1.03
N LYS A 39 2.28 4.54 1.19
CA LYS A 39 1.22 4.23 0.22
C LYS A 39 1.58 4.91 -1.11
N GLN A 40 2.20 4.17 -2.02
CA GLN A 40 2.92 4.72 -3.15
C GLN A 40 1.95 5.35 -4.18
N SER A 41 2.11 6.64 -4.44
CA SER A 41 1.16 7.43 -5.23
C SER A 41 1.42 7.42 -6.75
N SER A 42 2.66 7.16 -7.18
CA SER A 42 3.07 7.07 -8.59
C SER A 42 4.27 6.12 -8.73
N GLN A 43 4.61 5.71 -9.95
CA GLN A 43 5.81 4.92 -10.26
C GLN A 43 6.71 5.69 -11.22
N GLN A 44 7.96 5.96 -10.84
CA GLN A 44 8.95 6.47 -11.80
C GLN A 44 9.58 5.34 -12.64
N ILE A 45 9.66 5.58 -13.95
CA ILE A 45 10.42 4.80 -14.93
C ILE A 45 11.47 5.72 -15.56
N VAL A 46 12.70 5.21 -15.69
CA VAL A 46 13.82 5.91 -16.33
C VAL A 46 14.26 5.11 -17.55
N LEU A 47 14.34 5.77 -18.71
CA LEU A 47 14.78 5.16 -19.97
C LEU A 47 16.09 5.75 -20.46
N ASN A 48 16.90 4.92 -21.12
CA ASN A 48 18.14 5.28 -21.81
C ASN A 48 19.22 5.97 -20.93
N ARG A 49 19.14 5.83 -19.59
CA ARG A 49 20.09 6.47 -18.65
C ARG A 49 21.44 5.76 -18.61
N THR A 50 21.45 4.43 -18.60
CA THR A 50 22.67 3.60 -18.44
C THR A 50 23.17 2.98 -19.74
N ARG A 51 22.26 2.62 -20.65
CA ARG A 51 22.55 2.07 -21.99
C ARG A 51 21.38 2.35 -22.94
N PHE A 52 21.60 2.19 -24.25
CA PHE A 52 20.51 2.24 -25.23
C PHE A 52 19.44 1.20 -24.92
N ASN A 53 18.17 1.62 -24.95
CA ASN A 53 17.00 0.88 -24.48
C ASN A 53 17.12 0.34 -23.04
N SER A 54 17.87 1.01 -22.15
CA SER A 54 17.75 0.73 -20.71
C SER A 54 16.35 1.07 -20.23
N ILE A 55 15.82 0.21 -19.36
CA ILE A 55 14.58 0.43 -18.61
C ILE A 55 14.97 0.24 -17.15
N GLU A 56 14.73 1.27 -16.35
CA GLU A 56 15.11 1.34 -14.94
C GLU A 56 13.88 1.83 -14.15
N PHE A 57 13.65 1.25 -12.98
CA PHE A 57 12.47 1.51 -12.16
C PHE A 57 12.88 2.04 -10.80
N GLU A 58 12.11 2.96 -10.22
CA GLU A 58 12.28 3.47 -8.85
C GLU A 58 12.19 2.35 -7.81
N THR A 59 11.12 1.56 -7.90
CA THR A 59 10.98 0.27 -7.23
C THR A 59 10.61 -0.82 -8.24
N LYS A 60 10.96 -2.07 -7.91
CA LYS A 60 10.51 -3.28 -8.63
C LYS A 60 9.21 -3.87 -8.07
N HIS A 61 8.68 -3.30 -6.99
CA HIS A 61 7.43 -3.73 -6.35
C HIS A 61 6.68 -2.52 -5.80
N VAL A 62 5.39 -2.40 -6.13
CA VAL A 62 4.52 -1.28 -5.74
C VAL A 62 3.34 -1.82 -4.93
N GLU A 63 3.11 -1.27 -3.73
CA GLU A 63 1.88 -1.50 -2.96
C GLU A 63 0.91 -0.33 -3.16
N LEU A 64 -0.26 -0.60 -3.76
CA LEU A 64 -1.26 0.40 -4.09
C LEU A 64 -2.59 0.08 -3.37
N VAL A 65 -2.82 0.80 -2.26
CA VAL A 65 -4.01 0.66 -1.40
C VAL A 65 -5.18 1.48 -1.98
N LEU A 66 -6.31 0.84 -2.24
CA LEU A 66 -7.39 1.36 -3.10
C LEU A 66 -8.81 1.20 -2.50
N PRO A 67 -9.67 2.23 -2.59
CA PRO A 67 -11.08 2.12 -2.21
C PRO A 67 -11.85 1.18 -3.16
N ARG A 68 -12.57 0.21 -2.58
CA ARG A 68 -13.31 -0.82 -3.32
C ARG A 68 -14.33 -0.23 -4.29
N GLY A 69 -14.35 -0.76 -5.51
CA GLY A 69 -15.32 -0.41 -6.54
C GLY A 69 -15.19 1.01 -7.10
N ARG A 70 -14.18 1.77 -6.71
CA ARG A 70 -13.89 3.11 -7.26
C ARG A 70 -12.71 3.05 -8.23
N ASN A 71 -12.71 3.97 -9.18
CA ASN A 71 -11.59 4.15 -10.11
C ASN A 71 -10.58 5.14 -9.49
N VAL A 72 -9.31 4.76 -9.46
CA VAL A 72 -8.21 5.60 -8.98
C VAL A 72 -7.22 5.84 -10.13
N LYS A 73 -6.60 7.02 -10.16
CA LYS A 73 -5.47 7.31 -11.04
C LYS A 73 -4.17 6.94 -10.35
N PHE A 74 -3.35 6.14 -11.03
CA PHE A 74 -1.97 5.85 -10.65
C PHE A 74 -1.04 6.38 -11.76
N PRO A 75 -0.36 7.51 -11.56
CA PRO A 75 0.55 8.07 -12.55
C PRO A 75 1.81 7.22 -12.69
N ILE A 76 2.21 6.98 -13.94
CA ILE A 76 3.48 6.38 -14.31
C ILE A 76 4.34 7.48 -14.95
N GLU A 77 5.43 7.86 -14.28
CA GLU A 77 6.27 9.01 -14.60
C GLU A 77 7.53 8.56 -15.35
N ILE A 78 7.58 8.83 -16.66
CA ILE A 78 8.60 8.31 -17.57
C ILE A 78 9.61 9.42 -17.89
N SER A 79 10.88 9.19 -17.56
CA SER A 79 12.00 10.09 -17.85
C SER A 79 12.98 9.43 -18.85
N ASN A 80 12.91 9.82 -20.11
CA ASN A 80 13.76 9.34 -21.19
C ASN A 80 14.96 10.28 -21.40
N TYR A 81 16.17 9.75 -21.23
CA TYR A 81 17.45 10.45 -21.40
C TYR A 81 18.08 10.29 -22.79
N GLY A 82 17.44 9.52 -23.68
CA GLY A 82 17.92 9.25 -25.04
C GLY A 82 17.05 9.90 -26.13
N ALA A 83 17.13 9.33 -27.33
CA ALA A 83 16.26 9.70 -28.45
C ALA A 83 14.79 9.32 -28.16
N PRO A 84 13.79 9.94 -28.85
CA PRO A 84 12.39 9.54 -28.78
C PRO A 84 12.23 8.03 -28.89
N THR A 85 11.64 7.41 -27.87
CA THR A 85 11.61 5.95 -27.70
C THR A 85 10.15 5.49 -27.62
N GLN A 86 9.73 4.63 -28.53
CA GLN A 86 8.39 4.04 -28.51
C GLN A 86 8.22 3.13 -27.28
N ILE A 87 7.11 3.29 -26.56
CA ILE A 87 6.75 2.51 -25.38
C ILE A 87 5.38 1.87 -25.56
N ASN A 88 5.30 0.58 -25.26
CA ASN A 88 4.06 -0.12 -24.92
C ASN A 88 4.08 -0.52 -23.43
N LEU A 89 3.01 -0.21 -22.71
CA LEU A 89 2.71 -0.67 -21.35
C LEU A 89 1.73 -1.85 -21.42
N THR A 90 1.92 -2.86 -20.59
CA THR A 90 1.00 -4.02 -20.56
C THR A 90 0.87 -4.55 -19.14
N ALA A 91 -0.36 -4.72 -18.68
CA ALA A 91 -0.68 -5.35 -17.41
C ALA A 91 -0.70 -6.88 -17.58
N SER A 92 -0.29 -7.64 -16.58
CA SER A 92 -0.35 -9.11 -16.63
C SER A 92 -1.78 -9.64 -16.42
N ASN A 93 -2.03 -10.86 -16.87
CA ASN A 93 -3.36 -11.49 -16.94
C ASN A 93 -4.11 -11.54 -15.58
N GLU A 94 -3.39 -11.45 -14.46
CA GLU A 94 -3.95 -11.46 -13.10
C GLU A 94 -4.64 -10.13 -12.72
N ILE A 95 -4.33 -9.06 -13.46
CA ILE A 95 -4.77 -7.67 -13.21
C ILE A 95 -5.23 -6.92 -14.49
N GLU A 96 -5.32 -7.59 -15.64
CA GLU A 96 -5.77 -6.97 -16.90
C GLU A 96 -7.22 -6.44 -16.83
N ASP A 97 -8.07 -7.05 -15.99
CA ASP A 97 -9.42 -6.60 -15.68
C ASP A 97 -9.45 -5.38 -14.73
N CYS A 98 -8.35 -5.15 -14.01
CA CYS A 98 -8.22 -4.15 -12.96
C CYS A 98 -7.45 -2.89 -13.39
N VAL A 99 -6.57 -2.96 -14.40
CA VAL A 99 -5.65 -1.87 -14.78
C VAL A 99 -5.81 -1.49 -16.26
N ARG A 100 -6.14 -0.22 -16.53
CA ARG A 100 -6.25 0.33 -17.89
C ARG A 100 -5.45 1.63 -18.04
N PHE A 101 -4.39 1.61 -18.84
CA PHE A 101 -3.62 2.80 -19.21
C PHE A 101 -4.47 3.78 -20.04
N MET A 102 -4.41 5.08 -19.72
CA MET A 102 -5.12 6.11 -20.48
C MET A 102 -4.47 6.41 -21.84
N HIS A 103 -3.17 6.23 -21.94
CA HIS A 103 -2.39 6.31 -23.18
C HIS A 103 -1.47 5.10 -23.25
N ASN A 104 -1.31 4.55 -24.44
CA ASN A 104 -0.41 3.44 -24.72
C ASN A 104 0.09 3.52 -26.17
N ASP A 105 1.15 2.79 -26.51
CA ASP A 105 1.83 2.79 -27.81
C ASP A 105 2.23 4.22 -28.28
N PHE A 106 3.11 4.86 -27.50
CA PHE A 106 3.52 6.26 -27.71
C PHE A 106 5.05 6.45 -27.62
N ALA A 107 5.57 7.50 -28.27
CA ALA A 107 6.97 7.87 -28.17
C ALA A 107 7.21 8.78 -26.95
N ALA A 108 7.96 8.30 -25.95
CA ALA A 108 8.36 9.11 -24.81
C ALA A 108 9.54 10.04 -25.16
N VAL A 109 9.40 11.31 -24.80
CA VAL A 109 10.37 12.37 -25.10
C VAL A 109 10.61 13.21 -23.84
N GLY A 110 11.85 13.22 -23.34
CA GLY A 110 12.20 13.96 -22.11
C GLY A 110 11.44 13.43 -20.90
N LYS A 111 10.42 14.17 -20.44
CA LYS A 111 9.49 13.73 -19.39
C LYS A 111 8.10 13.52 -19.96
N THR A 112 7.47 12.39 -19.63
CA THR A 112 6.11 12.02 -20.04
C THR A 112 5.40 11.36 -18.86
N VAL A 113 4.10 11.57 -18.70
CA VAL A 113 3.31 10.94 -17.62
C VAL A 113 2.12 10.21 -18.25
N VAL A 114 1.87 8.98 -17.80
CA VAL A 114 0.72 8.17 -18.22
C VAL A 114 -0.10 7.81 -16.99
N ASP A 115 -1.37 8.20 -16.96
CA ASP A 115 -2.31 7.69 -15.95
C ASP A 115 -2.66 6.23 -16.25
N ALA A 116 -2.41 5.33 -15.31
CA ALA A 116 -3.14 4.06 -15.21
C ALA A 116 -4.43 4.30 -14.42
N ILE A 117 -5.57 3.91 -14.99
CA ILE A 117 -6.83 3.84 -14.25
C ILE A 117 -6.91 2.45 -13.61
N VAL A 118 -6.95 2.41 -12.28
CA VAL A 118 -7.02 1.16 -11.51
C VAL A 118 -8.38 1.05 -10.84
N HIS A 119 -8.99 -0.12 -10.91
CA HIS A 119 -10.27 -0.47 -10.28
C HIS A 119 -10.19 -1.87 -9.68
N ILE A 120 -10.48 -2.03 -8.39
CA ILE A 120 -10.55 -3.35 -7.74
C ILE A 120 -11.78 -3.53 -6.86
N ARG A 121 -12.20 -4.80 -6.70
CA ARG A 121 -13.25 -5.23 -5.74
C ARG A 121 -12.68 -6.04 -4.58
N THR A 122 -11.61 -6.79 -4.85
CA THR A 122 -10.84 -7.64 -3.94
C THR A 122 -9.35 -7.35 -4.16
N GLN A 123 -8.50 -7.80 -3.23
CA GLN A 123 -7.04 -7.72 -3.46
C GLN A 123 -6.64 -8.52 -4.71
N ARG A 124 -5.64 -8.02 -5.44
CA ARG A 124 -5.00 -8.69 -6.57
C ARG A 124 -3.48 -8.49 -6.49
N HIS A 125 -2.73 -9.40 -7.11
CA HIS A 125 -1.29 -9.28 -7.36
C HIS A 125 -1.06 -9.49 -8.86
N GLY A 126 -0.12 -8.77 -9.44
CA GLY A 126 0.29 -8.94 -10.84
C GLY A 126 1.53 -8.12 -11.16
N SER A 127 1.74 -7.81 -12.43
CA SER A 127 2.88 -7.00 -12.90
C SER A 127 2.50 -6.07 -14.05
N ILE A 128 3.26 -4.99 -14.19
CA ILE A 128 3.19 -4.09 -15.34
C ILE A 128 4.52 -4.18 -16.09
N ALA A 129 4.44 -4.67 -17.33
CA ALA A 129 5.54 -4.74 -18.27
C ALA A 129 5.64 -3.44 -19.08
N VAL A 130 6.86 -3.08 -19.41
CA VAL A 130 7.25 -1.91 -20.21
C VAL A 130 8.12 -2.41 -21.34
N THR A 131 7.61 -2.31 -22.57
CA THR A 131 8.35 -2.63 -23.79
C THR A 131 8.82 -1.34 -24.43
N ALA A 132 10.13 -1.18 -24.59
CA ALA A 132 10.77 0.04 -25.09
C ALA A 132 11.52 -0.20 -26.41
N GLY A 133 11.58 0.85 -27.24
CA GLY A 133 12.42 0.88 -28.44
C GLY A 133 11.93 -0.06 -29.54
N TYR A 134 10.63 -0.01 -29.85
CA TYR A 134 9.98 -0.87 -30.86
C TYR A 134 10.14 -2.38 -30.60
N GLY A 135 10.09 -2.80 -29.33
CA GLY A 135 10.25 -4.21 -28.95
C GLY A 135 11.68 -4.64 -28.65
N ALA A 136 12.67 -3.75 -28.74
CA ALA A 136 14.08 -4.08 -28.54
C ALA A 136 14.46 -4.43 -27.07
N ASN A 137 13.66 -4.02 -26.09
CA ASN A 137 13.79 -4.46 -24.70
C ASN A 137 12.43 -4.46 -23.99
N THR A 138 12.21 -5.41 -23.08
CA THR A 138 11.03 -5.48 -22.20
C THR A 138 11.47 -5.83 -20.79
N ASP A 139 11.01 -5.05 -19.81
CA ASP A 139 11.21 -5.27 -18.38
C ASP A 139 9.99 -4.72 -17.62
N GLY A 140 9.80 -5.08 -16.35
CA GLY A 140 8.60 -4.71 -15.60
C GLY A 140 8.80 -4.53 -14.10
N PHE A 141 7.70 -4.29 -13.40
CA PHE A 141 7.61 -4.24 -11.95
C PHE A 141 6.34 -4.96 -11.47
N ASN A 142 6.41 -5.54 -10.27
CA ASN A 142 5.26 -6.19 -9.64
C ASN A 142 4.38 -5.15 -8.94
N ILE A 143 3.08 -5.39 -8.86
CA ILE A 143 2.12 -4.49 -8.20
C ILE A 143 1.08 -5.25 -7.40
N ASP A 144 0.93 -4.85 -6.14
CA ASP A 144 -0.08 -5.34 -5.19
C ASP A 144 -1.22 -4.32 -5.11
N LEU A 145 -2.39 -4.72 -5.60
CA LEU A 145 -3.59 -3.90 -5.60
C LEU A 145 -4.40 -4.27 -4.35
N ILE A 146 -4.19 -3.51 -3.27
CA ILE A 146 -4.70 -3.82 -1.94
C ILE A 146 -6.07 -3.14 -1.73
N ALA A 147 -7.12 -3.94 -1.56
CA ALA A 147 -8.47 -3.41 -1.32
C ALA A 147 -8.63 -2.89 0.10
N GLU A 148 -8.85 -1.58 0.26
CA GLU A 148 -9.12 -0.94 1.55
C GLU A 148 -10.21 -1.70 2.34
N PRO A 149 -10.10 -1.83 3.67
CA PRO A 149 -11.17 -2.39 4.47
C PRO A 149 -12.44 -1.54 4.33
N TYR A 150 -13.61 -2.16 4.45
CA TYR A 150 -14.84 -1.38 4.58
C TYR A 150 -14.79 -0.57 5.88
N GLN A 151 -14.68 0.74 5.76
CA GLN A 151 -15.13 1.64 6.81
C GLN A 151 -16.67 1.59 6.80
N GLU A 152 -17.27 1.18 7.91
CA GLU A 152 -18.69 1.43 8.13
C GLU A 152 -18.90 2.95 8.11
N ILE A 153 -19.75 3.42 7.21
CA ILE A 153 -20.18 4.81 7.21
C ILE A 153 -21.18 4.91 8.36
N ASP A 154 -20.75 5.53 9.47
CA ASP A 154 -21.61 5.87 10.58
C ASP A 154 -22.71 6.83 10.08
N THR A 155 -23.84 6.24 9.71
CA THR A 155 -24.91 6.90 9.00
C THR A 155 -25.96 7.27 10.02
N ASP A 156 -25.85 8.49 10.57
CA ASP A 156 -26.80 9.01 11.57
C ASP A 156 -28.25 8.77 11.09
N PRO A 157 -29.01 7.88 11.76
CA PRO A 157 -30.37 7.55 11.35
C PRO A 157 -31.32 8.75 11.45
N GLY A 158 -30.95 9.81 12.19
CA GLY A 158 -31.67 11.08 12.24
C GLY A 158 -31.68 11.86 10.92
N LEU A 159 -30.80 11.55 9.96
CA LEU A 159 -30.75 12.21 8.66
C LEU A 159 -31.57 11.50 7.55
N ALA A 160 -32.13 10.32 7.83
CA ALA A 160 -32.70 9.45 6.80
C ALA A 160 -34.11 9.84 6.30
N VAL A 161 -34.92 10.55 7.09
CA VAL A 161 -36.33 10.84 6.76
C VAL A 161 -36.73 12.28 7.15
N PRO A 162 -37.17 13.12 6.19
CA PRO A 162 -37.75 14.43 6.51
C PRO A 162 -39.15 14.30 7.14
N GLY A 163 -39.22 14.31 8.47
CA GLY A 163 -40.42 14.70 9.20
C GLY A 163 -41.40 13.60 9.59
N GLU A 164 -40.96 12.64 10.40
CA GLU A 164 -41.89 11.86 11.24
C GLU A 164 -41.42 11.83 12.71
N ARG A 165 -42.35 12.04 13.64
CA ARG A 165 -42.04 12.17 15.08
C ARG A 165 -42.01 10.79 15.74
N ALA A 166 -40.85 10.16 15.75
CA ALA A 166 -40.65 8.90 16.47
C ALA A 166 -40.92 9.08 17.98
N LEU A 167 -42.05 8.54 18.46
CA LEU A 167 -42.25 8.28 19.88
C LEU A 167 -41.21 7.25 20.35
N GLY A 168 -40.72 7.44 21.58
CA GLY A 168 -39.50 6.78 22.05
C GLY A 168 -39.50 5.26 21.90
N TYR A 169 -38.67 4.75 20.99
CA TYR A 169 -38.31 3.34 20.97
C TYR A 169 -37.17 3.09 21.96
N ARG A 170 -37.23 1.96 22.66
CA ARG A 170 -36.30 1.65 23.74
C ARG A 170 -34.90 1.42 23.19
N GLU A 171 -33.93 2.15 23.73
CA GLU A 171 -32.51 1.98 23.44
C GLU A 171 -32.06 0.55 23.81
N VAL A 172 -32.05 -0.34 22.82
CA VAL A 172 -31.30 -1.60 22.89
C VAL A 172 -29.91 -1.25 22.39
N SER A 173 -29.06 -0.79 23.31
CA SER A 173 -27.66 -0.48 23.00
C SER A 173 -27.01 -1.75 22.46
N HIS A 174 -26.80 -1.83 21.14
CA HIS A 174 -26.07 -2.93 20.52
C HIS A 174 -24.59 -2.75 20.82
N LEU A 175 -24.25 -3.14 22.05
CA LEU A 175 -22.91 -3.12 22.61
C LEU A 175 -21.97 -3.76 21.60
N SER A 176 -21.05 -2.96 21.05
CA SER A 176 -20.08 -3.46 20.08
C SER A 176 -19.44 -4.71 20.67
N THR A 177 -19.39 -5.82 19.91
CA THR A 177 -18.88 -7.09 20.43
C THR A 177 -17.37 -7.01 20.53
N HIS A 178 -16.90 -6.33 21.59
CA HIS A 178 -15.52 -6.03 21.84
C HIS A 178 -14.68 -7.31 21.80
N PRO A 179 -13.40 -7.25 21.39
CA PRO A 179 -12.50 -8.41 21.43
C PRO A 179 -12.45 -9.07 22.82
N ALA A 180 -12.69 -8.29 23.88
CA ALA A 180 -12.86 -8.78 25.25
C ALA A 180 -13.91 -9.92 25.39
N VAL A 181 -15.05 -9.86 24.70
CA VAL A 181 -16.10 -10.90 24.79
C VAL A 181 -15.59 -12.24 24.26
N LYS A 182 -14.83 -12.21 23.15
CA LYS A 182 -14.20 -13.42 22.57
C LYS A 182 -13.12 -13.98 23.50
N VAL A 183 -12.33 -13.12 24.14
CA VAL A 183 -11.31 -13.51 25.13
C VAL A 183 -11.95 -14.15 26.37
N VAL A 184 -13.01 -13.55 26.92
CA VAL A 184 -13.74 -14.09 28.09
C VAL A 184 -14.39 -15.43 27.77
N ALA A 185 -15.02 -15.58 26.60
CA ALA A 185 -15.60 -16.85 26.17
C ALA A 185 -14.54 -17.96 26.00
N ALA A 186 -13.38 -17.65 25.41
CA ALA A 186 -12.27 -18.58 25.26
C ALA A 186 -11.67 -18.98 26.63
N LEU A 187 -11.51 -18.04 27.54
CA LEU A 187 -10.97 -18.29 28.88
C LEU A 187 -11.94 -19.15 29.72
N ALA A 188 -13.25 -18.91 29.62
CA ALA A 188 -14.27 -19.77 30.22
C ALA A 188 -14.23 -21.21 29.66
N PHE A 189 -14.09 -21.36 28.34
CA PHE A 189 -13.96 -22.67 27.68
C PHE A 189 -12.70 -23.44 28.14
N ILE A 190 -11.57 -22.74 28.27
CA ILE A 190 -10.33 -23.31 28.82
C ILE A 190 -10.52 -23.78 30.27
N LEU A 191 -11.22 -23.00 31.11
CA LEU A 191 -11.51 -23.41 32.51
C LEU A 191 -12.44 -24.63 32.59
N VAL A 192 -13.44 -24.75 31.69
CA VAL A 192 -14.30 -25.94 31.63
C VAL A 192 -13.49 -27.17 31.21
N ILE A 193 -12.65 -27.07 30.16
CA ILE A 193 -11.75 -28.15 29.73
C ILE A 193 -10.79 -28.54 30.86
N LEU A 194 -10.13 -27.57 31.50
CA LEU A 194 -9.17 -27.84 32.58
C LEU A 194 -9.84 -28.59 33.74
N LYS A 195 -11.03 -28.17 34.16
CA LYS A 195 -11.80 -28.89 35.19
C LYS A 195 -12.12 -30.33 34.78
N LEU A 196 -12.44 -30.56 33.51
CA LEU A 196 -12.87 -31.86 32.98
C LEU A 196 -11.71 -32.87 32.80
N PHE A 197 -10.47 -32.39 32.68
CA PHE A 197 -9.29 -33.24 32.44
C PHE A 197 -8.29 -33.34 33.60
N THR A 198 -8.22 -32.37 34.51
CA THR A 198 -7.21 -32.38 35.61
C THR A 198 -7.79 -32.35 37.01
N ASP A 199 -9.10 -32.17 37.16
CA ASP A 199 -9.83 -32.01 38.42
C ASP A 199 -9.38 -30.84 39.34
N MET A 200 -8.22 -30.20 39.09
CA MET A 200 -7.54 -29.19 39.92
C MET A 200 -8.38 -27.94 40.28
N VAL A 201 -9.47 -27.70 39.56
CA VAL A 201 -10.34 -26.52 39.74
C VAL A 201 -11.47 -26.87 40.73
N PRO A 202 -11.78 -26.02 41.74
CA PRO A 202 -12.92 -26.24 42.63
C PRO A 202 -14.24 -26.34 41.85
N GLY A 203 -15.10 -27.31 42.21
CA GLY A 203 -16.28 -27.67 41.41
C GLY A 203 -17.23 -26.50 41.09
N TYR A 204 -17.38 -25.54 42.00
CA TYR A 204 -18.21 -24.36 41.80
C TYR A 204 -17.72 -23.47 40.63
N VAL A 205 -16.41 -23.37 40.40
CA VAL A 205 -15.84 -22.58 39.30
C VAL A 205 -16.17 -23.20 37.95
N GLY A 206 -16.11 -24.53 37.84
CA GLY A 206 -16.50 -25.26 36.63
C GLY A 206 -17.97 -25.07 36.29
N ILE A 207 -18.86 -25.13 37.30
CA ILE A 207 -20.31 -24.90 37.15
C ILE A 207 -20.59 -23.47 36.70
N VAL A 208 -20.00 -22.46 37.35
CA VAL A 208 -20.16 -21.05 36.96
C VAL A 208 -19.65 -20.80 35.53
N SER A 209 -18.51 -21.39 35.14
CA SER A 209 -17.96 -21.26 33.79
C SER A 209 -18.85 -21.91 32.72
N ALA A 210 -19.43 -23.08 33.00
CA ALA A 210 -20.38 -23.73 32.10
C ALA A 210 -21.70 -22.93 31.93
N ILE A 211 -22.22 -22.35 33.01
CA ILE A 211 -23.40 -21.46 32.97
C ILE A 211 -23.10 -20.21 32.15
N LEU A 212 -21.92 -19.59 32.33
CA LEU A 212 -21.51 -18.42 31.55
C LEU A 212 -21.42 -18.74 30.05
N LEU A 213 -20.83 -19.88 29.68
CA LEU A 213 -20.78 -20.35 28.30
C LEU A 213 -22.16 -20.60 27.70
N LEU A 214 -23.09 -21.17 28.47
CA LEU A 214 -24.47 -21.41 28.04
C LEU A 214 -25.21 -20.09 27.75
N VAL A 215 -25.05 -19.08 28.61
CA VAL A 215 -25.62 -17.73 28.41
C VAL A 215 -25.05 -17.08 27.15
N ILE A 216 -23.74 -17.18 26.93
CA ILE A 216 -23.08 -16.66 25.71
C ILE A 216 -23.61 -17.36 24.45
N LEU A 217 -23.76 -18.69 24.48
CA LEU A 217 -24.31 -19.46 23.36
C LEU A 217 -25.79 -19.13 23.07
N ILE A 218 -26.62 -18.95 24.10
CA ILE A 218 -28.02 -18.54 23.96
C ILE A 218 -28.12 -17.15 23.35
N MET A 219 -27.33 -16.19 23.83
CA MET A 219 -27.28 -14.83 23.28
C MET A 219 -26.81 -14.82 21.83
N TYR A 220 -25.75 -15.57 21.51
CA TYR A 220 -25.25 -15.69 20.14
C TYR A 220 -26.29 -16.31 19.21
N LYS A 221 -27.01 -17.35 19.64
CA LYS A 221 -28.07 -17.98 18.85
C LYS A 221 -29.26 -17.05 18.62
N LEU A 222 -29.78 -16.41 19.66
CA LEU A 222 -30.86 -15.43 19.56
C LEU A 222 -30.51 -14.31 18.58
N PHE A 223 -29.29 -13.76 18.68
CA PHE A 223 -28.85 -12.68 17.81
C PHE A 223 -28.63 -13.12 16.35
N THR A 224 -28.17 -14.36 16.11
CA THR A 224 -28.12 -14.90 14.73
C THR A 224 -29.51 -15.18 14.12
N THR A 225 -30.56 -15.35 14.94
CA THR A 225 -31.93 -15.61 14.44
C THR A 225 -32.77 -14.37 14.15
N SER A 226 -32.37 -13.17 14.60
CA SER A 226 -33.09 -11.92 14.30
C SER A 226 -32.50 -11.15 13.11
N SER A 227 -31.91 -11.88 12.15
CA SER A 227 -31.26 -11.35 10.94
C SER A 227 -31.75 -12.04 9.66
N GLN A 228 -32.99 -12.54 9.71
CA GLN A 228 -33.83 -13.00 8.59
C GLN A 228 -35.20 -12.35 8.70
#